data_AF-A0A521E4K3-F1
#
_entry.id   AF-A0A521E4K3-F1
#
_cell.length_a   1.000
_cell.length_b   1.000
_cell.length_c   1.000
_cell.angle_alpha   90.00
_cell.angle_beta   90.00
_cell.angle_gamma   90.00
#
_symmetry.space_group_name_H-M   'P 1'
#
loop_
_entity.id
_entity.type
_entity.pdbx_description
1 polymer ?
#
loop_
_entity_poly.entity_id
_entity_poly.type
_entity_poly.pdbx_seq_one_letter_code
_entity_poly.pdbx_strand_id
1 'polypeptide(L)'
;MEELNDDELQDFLDRSIGNIEHTSGEKATADLLAYQDLFKALQTEPVQGLPLSFASNVKWKLQKGLNRKSDLRFNILAAIIVMLSLLLAYGLLQLISQATAALVLSMVVKFKWVLASVIFLFFSFLLIDQRLIKREY
;
A
#
# COMPACT_ATOMS: atom_id res chain seq x y z
N MET A 1 -24.33 -19.35 10.05
CA MET A 1 -25.06 -18.11 9.74
C MET A 1 -24.27 -17.47 8.63
N GLU A 2 -24.91 -17.21 7.51
CA GLU A 2 -24.25 -16.64 6.33
C GLU A 2 -24.04 -15.15 6.61
N GLU A 3 -22.78 -14.73 6.74
CA GLU A 3 -22.44 -13.31 6.83
C GLU A 3 -22.82 -12.68 5.49
N LEU A 4 -23.86 -11.83 5.50
CA LEU A 4 -24.27 -11.09 4.33
C LEU A 4 -23.12 -10.20 3.86
N ASN A 5 -22.86 -10.21 2.56
CA ASN A 5 -21.84 -9.36 1.95
C ASN A 5 -22.22 -7.87 2.11
N ASP A 6 -21.24 -6.98 2.28
CA ASP A 6 -21.46 -5.55 2.52
C ASP A 6 -22.38 -4.91 1.46
N ASP A 7 -22.25 -5.36 0.20
CA ASP A 7 -23.08 -4.93 -0.93
C ASP A 7 -24.56 -5.34 -0.76
N GLU A 8 -24.83 -6.52 -0.21
CA GLU A 8 -26.20 -7.04 0.01
C GLU A 8 -26.89 -6.34 1.19
N LEU A 9 -26.12 -6.00 2.22
CA LEU A 9 -26.58 -5.19 3.36
C LEU A 9 -27.01 -3.78 2.90
N GLN A 10 -26.23 -3.17 2.00
CA GLN A 10 -26.55 -1.86 1.44
C GLN A 10 -27.83 -1.91 0.58
N ASP A 11 -27.97 -2.93 -0.28
CA ASP A 11 -29.14 -3.10 -1.15
C ASP A 11 -30.42 -3.40 -0.34
N PHE A 12 -30.30 -4.12 0.79
CA PHE A 12 -31.42 -4.39 1.70
C PHE A 12 -31.90 -3.13 2.43
N LEU A 13 -30.98 -2.28 2.89
CA LEU A 13 -31.32 -1.04 3.59
C LEU A 13 -31.95 0.00 2.65
N ASP A 14 -31.43 0.15 1.43
CA ASP A 14 -32.01 1.07 0.43
C ASP A 14 -33.45 0.68 0.08
N ARG A 15 -33.77 -0.62 0.06
CA ARG A 15 -35.15 -1.12 -0.13
C ARG A 15 -36.01 -1.02 1.13
N SER A 16 -35.42 -1.18 2.31
CA SER A 16 -36.12 -1.15 3.59
C SER A 16 -36.60 0.26 3.96
N ILE A 17 -35.82 1.30 3.64
CA ILE A 17 -36.11 2.71 3.95
C ILE A 17 -37.47 3.20 3.40
N GLY A 18 -38.01 2.58 2.36
CA GLY A 18 -39.36 2.87 1.85
C GLY A 18 -40.52 2.35 2.72
N ASN A 19 -40.27 1.44 3.67
CA ASN A 19 -41.31 0.73 4.45
C ASN A 19 -41.09 0.76 5.99
N ILE A 20 -40.14 1.57 6.50
CA ILE A 20 -39.78 1.61 7.94
C ILE A 20 -40.74 2.48 8.76
N GLU A 21 -42.02 2.13 8.72
CA GLU A 21 -42.92 2.47 9.84
C GLU A 21 -43.50 1.21 10.49
N HIS A 22 -43.32 0.01 9.91
CA HIS A 22 -44.10 -1.16 10.32
C HIS A 22 -43.39 -2.50 10.54
N THR A 23 -42.07 -2.55 10.72
CA THR A 23 -41.40 -3.84 11.02
C THR A 23 -40.36 -3.72 12.11
N SER A 24 -40.81 -3.29 13.29
CA SER A 24 -40.13 -3.61 14.55
C SER A 24 -40.47 -5.06 14.92
N GLY A 25 -39.71 -6.04 14.41
CA GLY A 25 -39.89 -7.42 14.82
C GLY A 25 -39.25 -8.44 13.91
N GLU A 26 -37.93 -8.58 13.97
CA GLU A 26 -37.21 -9.86 14.07
C GLU A 26 -35.70 -9.64 13.87
N LYS A 27 -34.93 -9.89 14.94
CA LYS A 27 -33.46 -10.05 14.97
C LYS A 27 -32.65 -9.15 14.02
N ALA A 28 -32.61 -7.85 14.29
CA ALA A 28 -31.58 -6.99 13.72
C ALA A 28 -30.22 -7.38 14.32
N THR A 29 -29.24 -7.72 13.48
CA THR A 29 -27.85 -7.89 13.88
C THR A 29 -27.28 -6.55 14.36
N ALA A 30 -26.29 -6.56 15.26
CA ALA A 30 -25.67 -5.34 15.76
C ALA A 30 -25.13 -4.45 14.62
N ASP A 31 -24.71 -5.06 13.52
CA ASP A 31 -24.23 -4.38 12.32
C ASP A 31 -25.33 -3.59 11.62
N LEU A 32 -26.55 -4.16 11.49
CA LEU A 32 -27.70 -3.45 10.90
C LEU A 32 -28.10 -2.21 11.70
N LEU A 33 -28.00 -2.28 13.03
CA LEU A 33 -28.24 -1.11 13.89
C LEU A 33 -27.15 -0.05 13.70
N ALA A 34 -25.88 -0.46 13.62
CA ALA A 34 -24.77 0.46 13.35
C ALA A 34 -24.90 1.15 11.98
N TYR A 35 -25.31 0.41 10.95
CA TYR A 35 -25.59 0.97 9.62
C TYR A 35 -26.80 1.91 9.63
N GLN A 36 -27.86 1.59 10.38
CA GLN A 36 -29.02 2.48 10.53
C GLN A 36 -28.64 3.79 11.23
N ASP A 37 -27.81 3.73 12.27
CA ASP A 37 -27.33 4.93 12.98
C ASP A 37 -26.41 5.77 12.09
N LEU A 38 -25.56 5.14 11.27
CA LEU A 38 -24.72 5.82 10.28
C LEU A 38 -25.60 6.57 9.24
N PHE A 39 -26.64 5.92 8.71
CA PHE A 39 -27.55 6.53 7.74
C PHE A 39 -28.35 7.69 8.33
N LYS A 40 -28.81 7.58 9.58
CA LYS A 40 -29.46 8.68 10.31
C LYS A 40 -28.50 9.86 10.53
N ALA A 41 -27.24 9.58 10.85
CA ALA A 41 -26.20 10.61 10.99
C ALA A 41 -25.82 11.25 9.64
N LEU A 42 -25.95 10.53 8.52
CA LEU A 42 -25.71 11.04 7.17
C LEU A 42 -26.88 11.88 6.61
N GLN A 43 -28.12 11.60 7.03
CA GLN A 43 -29.30 12.40 6.65
C GLN A 43 -29.41 13.71 7.45
N THR A 44 -28.67 13.85 8.54
CA THR A 44 -28.65 15.08 9.34
C THR A 44 -27.61 16.04 8.78
N GLU A 45 -28.04 17.25 8.42
CA GLU A 45 -27.13 18.28 7.90
C GLU A 45 -26.13 18.67 9.01
N PRO A 46 -24.81 18.60 8.75
CA PRO A 46 -23.82 18.84 9.78
C PRO A 46 -23.84 20.32 10.22
N VAL A 47 -23.95 20.55 11.53
CA VAL A 47 -24.01 21.89 12.16
C VAL A 47 -22.75 22.73 11.85
N GLN A 48 -21.64 22.07 11.51
CA GLN A 48 -20.39 22.71 11.10
C GLN A 48 -19.91 22.10 9.78
N GLY A 49 -19.60 22.96 8.82
CA GLY A 49 -18.99 22.54 7.55
C GLY A 49 -17.64 21.88 7.77
N LEU A 50 -17.21 21.06 6.79
CA LEU A 50 -15.89 20.46 6.80
C LEU A 50 -14.81 21.55 6.93
N PRO A 51 -13.74 21.33 7.71
CA PRO A 51 -12.67 22.29 7.82
C PRO A 51 -12.07 22.56 6.44
N LEU A 52 -11.64 23.80 6.19
CA LEU A 52 -11.14 24.25 4.88
C LEU A 52 -10.00 23.35 4.34
N SER A 53 -9.25 22.71 5.24
CA SER A 53 -8.14 21.80 4.94
C SER A 53 -8.55 20.33 4.80
N PHE A 54 -9.85 19.98 4.91
CA PHE A 54 -10.29 18.59 4.86
C PHE A 54 -9.98 17.94 3.51
N ALA A 55 -10.38 18.59 2.41
CA ALA A 55 -10.16 18.08 1.07
C ALA A 55 -8.66 17.94 0.75
N SER A 56 -7.83 18.90 1.17
CA SER A 56 -6.38 18.82 1.01
C SER A 56 -5.77 17.69 1.83
N ASN A 57 -6.23 17.49 3.08
CA ASN A 57 -5.73 16.42 3.95
C ASN A 57 -6.12 15.04 3.43
N VAL A 58 -7.34 14.88 2.93
CA VAL A 58 -7.82 13.63 2.32
C VAL A 58 -7.04 13.34 1.04
N LYS A 59 -6.90 14.32 0.15
CA LYS A 59 -6.12 14.18 -1.09
C LYS A 59 -4.66 13.81 -0.79
N TRP A 60 -4.05 14.48 0.18
CA TRP A 60 -2.66 14.22 0.57
C TRP A 60 -2.49 12.79 1.12
N LYS A 61 -3.41 12.33 1.98
CA LYS A 61 -3.41 10.95 2.49
C LYS A 61 -3.60 9.92 1.37
N LEU A 62 -4.53 10.15 0.45
CA LEU A 62 -4.81 9.25 -0.66
C LEU A 62 -3.61 9.15 -1.61
N GLN A 63 -3.02 10.31 -1.95
CA GLN A 63 -1.89 10.39 -2.85
C GLN A 63 -0.62 9.80 -2.24
N LYS A 64 -0.40 9.96 -0.92
CA LYS A 64 0.68 9.28 -0.19
C LYS A 64 0.52 7.75 -0.25
N GLY A 65 -0.71 7.24 -0.19
CA GLY A 65 -1.01 5.82 -0.36
C GLY A 65 -0.74 5.29 -1.78
N LEU A 66 -1.14 6.05 -2.81
CA LEU A 66 -0.91 5.70 -4.22
C LEU A 66 0.57 5.76 -4.60
N ASN A 67 1.25 6.84 -4.23
CA ASN A 67 2.69 7.01 -4.48
C ASN A 67 3.51 5.90 -3.79
N ARG A 68 3.09 5.42 -2.61
CA ARG A 68 3.81 4.35 -1.89
C ARG A 68 3.95 3.04 -2.67
N LYS A 69 2.93 2.61 -3.43
CA LYS A 69 3.03 1.41 -4.28
C LYS A 69 3.89 1.67 -5.52
N SER A 70 3.86 2.90 -6.03
CA SER A 70 4.63 3.31 -7.20
C SER A 70 6.12 3.42 -6.89
N ASP A 71 6.47 4.06 -5.78
CA ASP A 71 7.85 4.33 -5.37
C ASP A 71 8.62 3.06 -5.05
N LEU A 72 7.98 2.05 -4.42
CA LEU A 72 8.64 0.77 -4.19
C LEU A 72 8.90 0.03 -5.51
N ARG A 73 7.91 0.00 -6.41
CA ARG A 73 8.08 -0.62 -7.74
C ARG A 73 9.17 0.08 -8.53
N PHE A 74 9.22 1.41 -8.46
CA PHE A 74 10.25 2.22 -9.10
C PHE A 74 11.64 1.92 -8.54
N ASN A 75 11.81 1.91 -7.21
CA ASN A 75 13.09 1.61 -6.58
C ASN A 75 13.59 0.19 -6.88
N ILE A 76 12.69 -0.80 -6.90
CA ILE A 76 13.03 -2.17 -7.30
C ILE A 76 13.43 -2.21 -8.79
N LEU A 77 12.68 -1.55 -9.67
CA LEU A 77 12.99 -1.48 -11.09
C LEU A 77 14.36 -0.82 -11.32
N ALA A 78 14.65 0.27 -10.62
CA ALA A 78 15.94 0.95 -10.69
C ALA A 78 17.09 0.01 -10.25
N ALA A 79 16.91 -0.73 -9.15
CA ALA A 79 17.89 -1.71 -8.70
C ALA A 79 18.14 -2.82 -9.74
N ILE A 80 17.08 -3.31 -10.40
CA ILE A 80 17.19 -4.31 -11.47
C ILE A 80 17.96 -3.74 -12.67
N ILE A 81 17.67 -2.50 -13.08
CA ILE A 81 18.36 -1.85 -14.21
C ILE A 81 19.86 -1.69 -13.89
N VAL A 82 20.20 -1.27 -12.67
CA VAL A 82 21.60 -1.16 -12.24
C VAL A 82 22.28 -2.53 -12.29
N MET A 83 21.65 -3.59 -11.77
CA MET A 83 22.20 -4.96 -11.84
C MET A 83 22.40 -5.42 -13.29
N LEU A 84 21.43 -5.19 -14.18
CA LEU A 84 21.55 -5.54 -15.60
C LEU A 84 22.70 -4.78 -16.26
N SER A 85 22.87 -3.49 -15.95
CA SER A 85 23.97 -2.68 -16.51
C SER A 85 25.34 -3.20 -16.07
N LEU A 86 25.49 -3.63 -14.81
CA LEU A 86 26.71 -4.23 -14.29
C LEU A 86 27.01 -5.58 -14.95
N LEU A 87 25.99 -6.43 -15.13
CA LEU A 87 26.10 -7.71 -15.84
C LEU A 87 26.55 -7.50 -17.28
N LEU A 88 25.96 -6.52 -17.96
CA LEU A 88 26.30 -6.22 -19.35
C LEU A 88 27.73 -5.66 -19.47
N ALA A 89 28.13 -4.77 -18.56
CA ALA A 89 29.51 -4.28 -18.50
C ALA A 89 30.52 -5.41 -18.26
N TYR A 90 30.21 -6.33 -17.35
CA TYR A 90 31.05 -7.52 -17.11
C TYR A 90 31.12 -8.42 -18.35
N GLY A 91 30.00 -8.66 -19.03
CA GLY A 91 29.95 -9.44 -20.27
C GLY A 91 30.82 -8.84 -21.37
N LEU A 92 30.74 -7.51 -21.57
CA LEU A 92 31.61 -6.79 -22.50
C LEU A 92 33.10 -6.90 -22.11
N LEU A 93 33.41 -6.76 -20.82
CA LEU A 93 34.78 -6.89 -20.31
C LEU A 93 35.36 -8.28 -20.59
N GLN A 94 34.54 -9.33 -20.47
CA GLN A 94 34.93 -10.70 -20.74
C GLN A 94 35.26 -10.95 -22.22
N LEU A 95 34.60 -10.24 -23.15
CA LEU A 95 34.90 -10.29 -24.58
C LEU A 95 36.23 -9.61 -24.93
N ILE A 96 36.60 -8.55 -24.20
CA ILE A 96 37.82 -7.77 -24.47
C ILE A 96 39.04 -8.40 -23.76
N SER A 97 38.92 -8.76 -22.49
CA SER A 97 40.02 -9.29 -21.68
C SER A 97 39.52 -10.22 -20.58
N GLN A 98 39.67 -11.53 -20.81
CA GLN A 98 39.30 -12.55 -19.83
C GLN A 98 40.08 -12.42 -18.51
N ALA A 99 41.36 -12.05 -18.57
CA ALA A 99 42.19 -11.86 -17.38
C ALA A 99 41.68 -10.70 -16.50
N THR A 100 41.26 -9.60 -17.12
CA THR A 100 40.71 -8.44 -16.39
C THR A 100 39.34 -8.76 -15.82
N ALA A 101 38.49 -9.48 -16.56
CA ALA A 101 37.20 -9.95 -16.06
C ALA A 101 37.36 -10.89 -14.85
N ALA A 102 38.31 -11.82 -14.89
CA ALA A 102 38.59 -12.73 -13.77
C ALA A 102 39.06 -11.97 -12.52
N LEU A 103 39.90 -10.94 -12.69
CA LEU A 103 40.32 -10.06 -11.59
C LEU A 103 39.13 -9.34 -10.96
N VAL A 104 38.27 -8.73 -11.78
CA VAL A 104 37.05 -8.05 -11.30
C VAL A 104 36.14 -9.01 -10.54
N LEU A 105 35.88 -10.20 -11.10
CA LEU A 105 35.04 -11.21 -10.45
C LEU A 105 35.66 -11.68 -9.12
N SER A 106 36.98 -11.91 -9.09
CA SER A 106 37.68 -12.29 -7.86
C SER A 106 37.58 -11.22 -6.78
N MET A 107 37.60 -9.94 -7.17
CA MET A 107 37.46 -8.81 -6.27
C MET A 107 36.04 -8.75 -5.70
N VAL A 108 35.03 -8.89 -6.54
CA VAL A 108 33.61 -8.96 -6.11
C VAL A 108 33.38 -10.14 -5.16
N VAL A 109 33.92 -11.32 -5.47
CA VAL A 109 33.80 -12.52 -4.61
C VAL A 109 34.52 -12.32 -3.28
N LYS A 110 35.68 -11.65 -3.27
CA LYS A 110 36.43 -11.33 -2.04
C LYS A 110 35.62 -10.43 -1.11
N PHE A 111 34.89 -9.46 -1.67
CA PHE A 111 34.05 -8.53 -0.91
C PHE A 111 32.57 -8.93 -0.85
N LYS A 112 32.23 -10.20 -1.14
CA LYS A 112 30.83 -10.67 -1.18
C LYS A 112 30.04 -10.36 0.09
N TRP A 113 30.68 -10.40 1.25
CA TRP A 113 30.04 -10.11 2.54
C TRP A 113 29.74 -8.63 2.74
N VAL A 114 30.63 -7.76 2.26
CA VAL A 114 30.41 -6.31 2.27
C VAL A 114 29.25 -5.97 1.33
N LEU A 115 29.24 -6.57 0.13
CA LEU A 115 28.15 -6.38 -0.83
C LEU A 115 26.80 -6.87 -0.27
N ALA A 116 26.78 -8.07 0.34
CA ALA A 116 25.60 -8.61 0.98
C ALA A 116 25.09 -7.72 2.13
N SER A 117 25.99 -7.15 2.92
CA SER A 117 25.65 -6.22 4.00
C SER A 117 25.00 -4.93 3.46
N VAL A 118 25.53 -4.36 2.38
CA VAL A 118 24.95 -3.16 1.73
C VAL A 118 23.56 -3.47 1.20
N ILE A 119 23.38 -4.60 0.53
CA ILE A 119 22.07 -5.03 0.02
C ILE A 119 21.09 -5.22 1.18
N PHE A 120 21.53 -5.91 2.25
CA PHE A 120 20.70 -6.13 3.43
C PHE A 120 20.29 -4.83 4.12
N LEU A 121 21.22 -3.88 4.25
CA LEU A 121 20.94 -2.54 4.78
C LEU A 121 19.94 -1.79 3.91
N PHE A 122 20.12 -1.81 2.59
CA PHE A 122 19.20 -1.15 1.65
C PHE A 122 17.78 -1.69 1.81
N PHE A 123 17.59 -3.02 1.79
CA PHE A 123 16.28 -3.63 1.99
C PHE A 123 15.71 -3.39 3.39
N SER A 124 16.55 -3.46 4.42
CA SER A 124 16.13 -3.18 5.80
C SER A 124 15.64 -1.74 5.94
N PHE A 125 16.33 -0.78 5.33
CA PHE A 125 15.93 0.62 5.31
C PHE A 125 14.59 0.80 4.61
N LEU A 126 14.43 0.16 3.45
CA LEU A 126 13.20 0.18 2.67
C LEU A 126 12.01 -0.43 3.45
N LEU A 127 12.24 -1.51 4.21
CA LEU A 127 11.23 -2.13 5.07
C LEU A 127 10.90 -1.30 6.31
N ILE A 128 11.90 -0.69 6.93
CA ILE A 128 11.74 0.15 8.12
C ILE A 128 10.96 1.42 7.76
N ASP A 129 11.31 2.06 6.64
CA ASP A 129 10.59 3.23 6.11
C ASP A 129 9.10 2.91 5.90
N GLN A 130 8.80 1.72 5.36
CA GLN A 130 7.42 1.24 5.25
C GLN A 130 6.71 0.96 6.58
N ARG A 131 7.43 0.50 7.61
CA ARG A 131 6.86 0.17 8.91
C ARG A 131 6.66 1.41 9.79
N LEU A 132 7.58 2.37 9.77
CA LEU A 132 7.49 3.59 10.56
C LEU A 132 6.30 4.45 10.15
N ILE A 133 6.07 4.60 8.84
CA ILE A 133 4.93 5.38 8.32
C ILE A 133 3.57 4.69 8.59
N LYS A 134 3.55 3.37 8.85
CA LYS A 134 2.34 2.64 9.28
C LYS A 134 1.96 2.90 10.75
N ARG A 135 2.88 3.40 11.59
CA ARG A 135 2.62 3.66 13.02
C ARG A 135 2.15 5.09 13.31
N GLU A 136 2.23 6.00 12.34
CA GLU A 136 1.64 7.35 12.44
C GLU A 136 0.12 7.39 12.14
N TYR A 137 -0.53 6.22 12.01
CA TYR A 137 -1.97 6.08 11.80
C TYR A 137 -2.65 5.45 13.00
#